data_AF-A0AAV2S8L4-F1
#
_entry.id   AF-A0AAV2S8L4-F1
#
_cell.length_a   1.000
_cell.length_b   1.000
_cell.length_c   1.000
_cell.angle_alpha   90.00
_cell.angle_beta   90.00
_cell.angle_gamma   90.00
#
_symmetry.space_group_name_H-M   'P 1'
#
loop_
_entity.id
_entity.type
_entity.pdbx_description
1 polymer ?
#
loop_
_entity_poly.entity_id
_entity_poly.type
_entity_poly.pdbx_seq_one_letter_code
_entity_poly.pdbx_strand_id
1 'polypeptide(L)'
;MASSFCLPVPALDDYALYEDWREDILKWCSVCPWRPSKQAIVIHFALTGRAKAASHEIPNDDLQKKDGVQILLAKLDSIFLLPKIHRKYNAYHNMHNLRRKPGTQINEFIVDFEIMYYRLKRENVILTDEKLGFTLLTACRLSEEMEHMVLSTFTDDITYATMKAILQKVDWVNSSPQHLAVILSLIKRNESTEKLYAAVDRK
;
A
#
# COMPACT_ATOMS: atom_id res chain seq x y z
N MET A 1 -3.73 -39.24 -12.10
CA MET A 1 -4.78 -38.20 -12.12
C MET A 1 -4.18 -36.96 -11.48
N ALA A 2 -3.90 -35.91 -12.26
CA ALA A 2 -3.45 -34.65 -11.66
C ALA A 2 -4.61 -34.08 -10.85
N SER A 3 -4.45 -33.96 -9.53
CA SER A 3 -5.42 -33.21 -8.72
C SER A 3 -5.40 -31.79 -9.25
N SER A 4 -6.48 -31.37 -9.92
CA SER A 4 -6.65 -29.99 -10.34
C SER A 4 -6.65 -29.12 -9.08
N PHE A 5 -5.52 -28.49 -8.79
CA PHE A 5 -5.35 -27.65 -7.61
C PHE A 5 -6.27 -26.44 -7.78
N CYS A 6 -7.39 -26.42 -7.06
CA CYS A 6 -8.25 -25.25 -7.02
C CYS A 6 -7.64 -24.27 -6.04
N LEU A 7 -7.23 -23.10 -6.53
CA LEU A 7 -6.84 -22.01 -5.65
C LEU A 7 -7.98 -21.71 -4.66
N PRO A 8 -7.68 -21.46 -3.37
CA PRO A 8 -8.71 -21.08 -2.41
C PRO A 8 -9.36 -19.76 -2.84
N VAL A 9 -10.63 -19.59 -2.47
CA VAL A 9 -11.33 -18.32 -2.71
C VAL A 9 -10.63 -17.21 -1.90
N PRO A 10 -10.34 -16.04 -2.50
CA PRO A 10 -9.87 -14.89 -1.76
C PRO A 10 -10.80 -14.54 -0.60
N ALA A 11 -10.26 -14.47 0.61
CA ALA A 11 -11.02 -14.09 1.80
C ALA A 11 -11.33 -12.59 1.78
N LEU A 12 -12.56 -12.22 2.12
CA LEU A 12 -12.90 -10.82 2.39
C LEU A 12 -12.56 -10.52 3.84
N ASP A 13 -11.37 -9.96 4.04
CA ASP A 13 -10.88 -9.45 5.32
C ASP A 13 -11.57 -8.11 5.67
N ASP A 14 -11.88 -7.90 6.96
CA ASP A 14 -12.44 -6.66 7.50
C ASP A 14 -11.50 -5.44 7.30
N TYR A 15 -10.19 -5.65 7.14
CA TYR A 15 -9.19 -4.62 6.87
C TYR A 15 -8.89 -4.42 5.38
N ALA A 16 -9.32 -5.33 4.51
CA ALA A 16 -9.10 -5.21 3.08
C ALA A 16 -10.11 -4.25 2.43
N LEU A 17 -9.67 -3.52 1.41
CA LEU A 17 -10.58 -2.73 0.60
C LEU A 17 -11.47 -3.68 -0.21
N TYR A 18 -12.78 -3.51 -0.12
CA TYR A 18 -13.76 -4.32 -0.84
C TYR A 18 -13.50 -4.31 -2.35
N GLU A 19 -13.08 -3.17 -2.90
CA GLU A 19 -12.75 -3.01 -4.32
C GLU A 19 -11.59 -3.91 -4.76
N ASP A 20 -10.57 -4.07 -3.91
CA ASP A 20 -9.40 -4.92 -4.18
C ASP A 20 -9.84 -6.40 -4.14
N TRP A 21 -10.59 -6.79 -3.11
CA TRP A 21 -11.15 -8.15 -2.99
C TRP A 21 -12.05 -8.51 -4.18
N ARG A 22 -12.92 -7.59 -4.61
CA ARG A 22 -13.83 -7.77 -5.75
C ARG A 22 -13.05 -8.05 -7.04
N GLU A 23 -11.98 -7.30 -7.29
CA GLU A 23 -11.11 -7.55 -8.46
C GLU A 23 -10.42 -8.91 -8.36
N ASP A 24 -9.98 -9.30 -7.17
CA ASP A 24 -9.34 -10.60 -6.95
C ASP A 24 -10.32 -11.77 -7.12
N ILE A 25 -11.60 -11.60 -6.76
CA ILE A 25 -12.64 -12.59 -7.06
C ILE A 25 -12.85 -12.74 -8.57
N LEU A 26 -12.86 -11.64 -9.33
CA LEU A 26 -12.97 -11.70 -10.79
C LEU A 26 -11.78 -12.42 -11.42
N LYS A 27 -10.55 -12.17 -10.93
CA LYS A 27 -9.35 -12.91 -11.34
C LYS A 27 -9.42 -14.38 -10.92
N TRP A 28 -9.89 -14.67 -9.71
CA TRP A 28 -10.04 -16.04 -9.24
C TRP A 28 -11.02 -16.82 -10.12
N CYS A 29 -12.18 -16.23 -10.47
CA CYS A 29 -13.17 -16.85 -11.34
C CYS A 29 -12.64 -17.19 -12.74
N SER A 30 -11.64 -16.45 -13.25
CA SER A 30 -11.06 -16.69 -14.58
C SER A 30 -10.08 -17.87 -14.61
N VAL A 31 -9.46 -18.19 -13.48
CA VAL A 31 -8.50 -19.32 -13.34
C VAL A 31 -9.10 -20.52 -12.63
N CYS A 32 -10.28 -20.37 -12.03
CA CYS A 32 -10.95 -21.38 -11.25
C CYS A 32 -11.46 -22.55 -12.13
N PRO A 33 -11.26 -23.82 -11.72
CA PRO A 33 -11.72 -24.97 -12.49
C PRO A 33 -13.24 -25.22 -12.40
N TRP A 34 -13.95 -24.53 -11.49
CA TRP A 34 -15.39 -24.71 -11.32
C TRP A 34 -16.15 -24.11 -12.50
N ARG A 35 -17.22 -24.80 -12.93
CA ARG A 35 -18.19 -24.25 -13.90
C ARG A 35 -18.78 -22.93 -13.35
N PRO A 36 -19.10 -21.94 -14.21
CA PRO A 36 -19.66 -20.66 -13.77
C PRO A 36 -20.85 -20.80 -12.80
N SER A 37 -21.73 -21.78 -13.02
CA SER A 37 -22.89 -22.08 -12.16
C SER A 37 -22.56 -22.57 -10.73
N LYS A 38 -21.30 -22.92 -10.45
CA LYS A 38 -20.87 -23.35 -9.12
C LYS A 38 -20.02 -22.30 -8.41
N GLN A 39 -19.46 -21.34 -9.15
CA GLN A 39 -18.50 -20.38 -8.61
C GLN A 39 -19.14 -19.50 -7.52
N ALA A 40 -20.35 -18.99 -7.73
CA ALA A 40 -21.00 -18.12 -6.76
C ALA A 40 -21.32 -18.82 -5.42
N ILE A 41 -21.71 -20.09 -5.46
CA ILE A 41 -21.91 -20.90 -4.24
C ILE A 41 -20.59 -21.08 -3.49
N VAL A 42 -19.51 -21.39 -4.21
CA VAL A 42 -18.20 -21.58 -3.59
C VAL A 42 -17.74 -20.29 -2.93
N ILE A 43 -17.94 -19.14 -3.57
CA ILE A 43 -17.67 -17.82 -3.00
C ILE A 43 -18.56 -17.58 -1.77
N HIS A 44 -19.86 -17.84 -1.85
CA HIS A 44 -20.80 -17.71 -0.73
C HIS A 44 -20.34 -18.50 0.50
N PHE A 45 -19.79 -19.71 0.34
CA PHE A 45 -19.27 -20.49 1.46
C PHE A 45 -17.96 -19.95 2.05
N ALA A 46 -17.17 -19.21 1.27
CA ALA A 46 -15.96 -18.55 1.76
C ALA A 46 -16.24 -17.21 2.47
N LEU A 47 -17.41 -16.59 2.24
CA LEU A 47 -17.81 -15.36 2.91
C LEU A 47 -18.08 -15.58 4.40
N THR A 48 -17.78 -14.56 5.19
CA THR A 48 -18.04 -14.49 6.64
C THR A 48 -18.76 -13.18 7.01
N GLY A 49 -19.22 -13.08 8.26
CA GLY A 49 -19.78 -11.84 8.82
C GLY A 49 -20.92 -11.21 8.01
N ARG A 50 -20.85 -9.89 7.82
CA ARG A 50 -21.90 -9.11 7.13
C ARG A 50 -22.04 -9.48 5.64
N ALA A 51 -20.93 -9.83 4.98
CA ALA A 51 -20.98 -10.26 3.58
C ALA A 51 -21.68 -11.61 3.43
N LYS A 52 -21.44 -12.55 4.36
CA LYS A 52 -22.18 -13.82 4.43
C LYS A 52 -23.67 -13.58 4.64
N ALA A 53 -24.05 -12.74 5.60
CA ALA A 53 -25.45 -12.39 5.84
C ALA A 53 -26.12 -11.82 4.58
N ALA A 54 -25.47 -10.87 3.90
CA ALA A 54 -25.99 -10.29 2.65
C ALA A 54 -26.17 -11.33 1.54
N SER A 55 -25.24 -12.29 1.43
CA SER A 55 -25.32 -13.35 0.43
C SER A 55 -26.43 -14.37 0.71
N HIS A 56 -26.87 -14.52 1.97
CA HIS A 56 -28.00 -15.40 2.32
C HIS A 56 -29.36 -14.88 1.85
N GLU A 57 -29.46 -13.58 1.56
CA GLU A 57 -30.68 -12.99 1.00
C GLU A 57 -30.88 -13.33 -0.48
N ILE A 58 -29.85 -13.88 -1.15
CA ILE A 58 -29.92 -14.29 -2.55
C ILE A 58 -30.44 -15.74 -2.62
N PRO A 59 -31.52 -16.01 -3.38
CA PRO A 59 -31.98 -17.37 -3.59
C PRO A 59 -30.88 -18.28 -4.15
N ASN A 60 -30.83 -19.53 -3.68
CA ASN A 60 -29.83 -20.50 -4.13
C ASN A 60 -29.91 -20.74 -5.65
N ASP A 61 -31.12 -20.75 -6.22
CA ASP A 61 -31.34 -20.92 -7.66
C ASP A 61 -30.69 -19.79 -8.47
N ASP A 62 -30.63 -18.57 -7.93
CA ASP A 62 -29.96 -17.44 -8.57
C ASP A 62 -28.43 -17.57 -8.50
N LEU A 63 -27.89 -18.03 -7.37
CA LEU A 63 -26.46 -18.30 -7.23
C LEU A 63 -25.98 -19.43 -8.14
N GLN A 64 -26.87 -20.36 -8.52
CA GLN A 64 -26.55 -21.48 -9.41
C GLN A 64 -26.60 -21.13 -10.91
N LYS A 65 -26.95 -19.90 -11.27
CA LYS A 65 -26.96 -19.47 -12.67
C LYS A 65 -25.54 -19.23 -13.20
N LYS A 66 -25.40 -19.19 -14.53
CA LYS A 66 -24.13 -18.86 -15.18
C LYS A 66 -23.61 -17.47 -14.81
N ASP A 67 -24.53 -16.55 -14.51
CA ASP A 67 -24.29 -15.19 -14.04
C ASP A 67 -24.38 -15.04 -12.51
N GLY A 68 -24.39 -16.16 -11.76
CA GLY A 68 -24.54 -16.15 -10.30
C GLY A 68 -23.46 -15.34 -9.58
N VAL A 69 -22.24 -15.28 -10.11
CA VAL A 69 -21.16 -14.46 -9.55
C VAL A 69 -21.48 -12.99 -9.68
N GLN A 70 -22.02 -12.56 -10.82
CA GLN A 70 -22.42 -11.18 -11.07
C GLN A 70 -23.58 -10.78 -10.15
N ILE A 71 -24.55 -11.68 -9.94
CA ILE A 71 -25.66 -11.47 -9.00
C ILE A 71 -25.12 -11.28 -7.57
N LEU A 72 -24.23 -12.17 -7.13
CA LEU A 72 -23.59 -12.09 -5.82
C LEU A 72 -22.81 -10.77 -5.65
N LEU A 73 -21.96 -10.43 -6.62
CA LEU A 73 -21.19 -9.19 -6.58
C LEU A 73 -22.08 -7.96 -6.64
N ALA A 74 -23.19 -7.96 -7.38
CA ALA A 74 -24.12 -6.83 -7.39
C ALA A 74 -24.76 -6.59 -6.01
N LYS A 75 -25.13 -7.67 -5.30
CA LYS A 75 -25.64 -7.58 -3.94
C LYS A 75 -24.59 -7.01 -2.97
N LEU A 76 -23.36 -7.52 -3.04
CA LEU A 76 -22.26 -7.03 -2.20
C LEU A 76 -21.86 -5.58 -2.57
N ASP A 77 -21.86 -5.25 -3.86
CA ASP A 77 -21.59 -3.90 -4.35
C ASP A 77 -22.60 -2.91 -3.75
N SER A 78 -23.88 -3.27 -3.66
CA SER A 78 -24.91 -2.41 -3.05
C SER A 78 -24.69 -2.05 -1.58
N ILE A 79 -23.88 -2.83 -0.86
CA ILE A 79 -23.67 -2.69 0.59
C ILE A 79 -22.27 -2.14 0.89
N PHE A 80 -21.25 -2.64 0.18
CA PHE A 80 -19.85 -2.42 0.49
C PHE A 80 -19.14 -1.50 -0.51
N LEU A 81 -19.64 -1.37 -1.74
CA LEU A 81 -19.00 -0.51 -2.74
C LEU A 81 -19.33 0.95 -2.45
N LEU A 82 -18.30 1.71 -2.08
CA LEU A 82 -18.48 3.14 -1.88
C LEU A 82 -18.85 3.83 -3.20
N PRO A 83 -19.69 4.89 -3.16
CA PRO A 83 -19.97 5.67 -4.35
C PRO A 83 -18.69 6.27 -4.93
N LYS A 84 -18.63 6.39 -6.27
CA LYS A 84 -17.42 6.80 -7.00
C LYS A 84 -16.77 8.08 -6.46
N ILE A 85 -17.56 9.08 -6.06
CA ILE A 85 -17.03 10.33 -5.51
C ILE A 85 -16.30 10.10 -4.17
N HIS A 86 -16.83 9.23 -3.31
CA HIS A 86 -16.20 8.89 -2.03
C HIS A 86 -14.91 8.11 -2.26
N ARG A 87 -14.89 7.15 -3.18
CA ARG A 87 -13.66 6.42 -3.53
C ARG A 87 -12.57 7.34 -4.05
N LYS A 88 -12.92 8.23 -4.99
CA LYS A 88 -12.02 9.23 -5.54
C LYS A 88 -11.46 10.15 -4.45
N TYR A 89 -12.33 10.65 -3.57
CA TYR A 89 -11.93 11.48 -2.44
C TYR A 89 -11.00 10.73 -1.48
N ASN A 90 -11.35 9.50 -1.10
CA ASN A 90 -10.55 8.67 -0.18
C ASN A 90 -9.18 8.37 -0.77
N ALA A 91 -9.10 8.00 -2.05
CA ALA A 91 -7.82 7.75 -2.73
C ALA A 91 -6.95 9.02 -2.74
N TYR A 92 -7.55 10.19 -3.06
CA TYR A 92 -6.85 11.47 -3.05
C TYR A 92 -6.38 11.84 -1.63
N HIS A 93 -7.27 11.74 -0.64
CA HIS A 93 -6.99 12.06 0.76
C HIS A 93 -5.86 11.17 1.31
N ASN A 94 -5.94 9.86 1.07
CA ASN A 94 -4.93 8.91 1.54
C ASN A 94 -3.57 9.15 0.86
N MET A 95 -3.55 9.47 -0.43
CA MET A 95 -2.31 9.84 -1.13
C MET A 95 -1.70 11.13 -0.54
N HIS A 96 -2.52 12.17 -0.39
CA HIS A 96 -2.06 13.47 0.08
C HIS A 96 -1.61 13.45 1.56
N ASN A 97 -2.14 12.53 2.37
CA ASN A 97 -1.78 12.37 3.77
C ASN A 97 -0.76 11.24 4.02
N LEU A 98 -0.31 10.54 2.97
CA LEU A 98 0.71 9.53 3.10
C LEU A 98 2.03 10.17 3.56
N ARG A 99 2.57 9.70 4.68
CA ARG A 99 3.85 10.18 5.23
C ARG A 99 4.70 9.01 5.67
N ARG A 100 6.00 9.06 5.36
CA ARG A 100 6.96 8.08 5.85
C ARG A 100 7.03 8.19 7.37
N LYS A 101 6.90 7.04 8.04
CA LYS A 101 7.04 6.96 9.49
C LYS A 101 8.53 7.02 9.87
N PRO A 102 8.88 7.57 11.05
CA PRO A 102 10.24 7.50 11.57
C PRO A 102 10.72 6.05 11.64
N GLY A 103 11.94 5.78 11.17
CA GLY A 103 12.54 4.44 11.16
C GLY A 103 12.23 3.58 9.94
N THR A 104 11.24 3.94 9.10
CA THR A 104 10.99 3.24 7.82
C THR A 104 12.05 3.64 6.78
N GLN A 105 12.63 2.65 6.08
CA GLN A 105 13.58 2.92 4.99
C GLN A 105 12.89 3.63 3.84
N ILE A 106 13.61 4.49 3.12
CA ILE A 106 13.01 5.25 2.02
C ILE A 106 12.58 4.30 0.89
N ASN A 107 13.36 3.25 0.61
CA ASN A 107 13.01 2.25 -0.39
C ASN A 107 11.69 1.52 -0.10
N GLU A 108 11.49 1.10 1.15
CA GLU A 108 10.24 0.47 1.60
C GLU A 108 9.07 1.45 1.44
N PHE A 109 9.27 2.70 1.87
CA PHE A 109 8.24 3.74 1.74
C PHE A 109 7.89 4.07 0.28
N ILE A 110 8.84 4.05 -0.64
CA ILE A 110 8.57 4.27 -2.07
C ILE A 110 7.62 3.21 -2.61
N VAL A 111 7.73 1.94 -2.18
CA VAL A 111 6.78 0.88 -2.58
C VAL A 111 5.37 1.21 -2.12
N ASP A 112 5.20 1.60 -0.85
CA ASP A 112 3.90 2.02 -0.31
C ASP A 112 3.33 3.23 -1.07
N PHE A 113 4.18 4.20 -1.39
CA PHE A 113 3.82 5.38 -2.18
C PHE A 113 3.32 4.99 -3.58
N GLU A 114 3.99 4.05 -4.26
CA GLU A 114 3.59 3.59 -5.59
C GLU A 114 2.27 2.83 -5.58
N ILE A 115 2.04 1.99 -4.56
CA ILE A 115 0.77 1.31 -4.34
C ILE A 115 -0.36 2.32 -4.15
N MET A 116 -0.13 3.36 -3.34
CA MET A 116 -1.11 4.41 -3.11
C MET A 116 -1.37 5.25 -4.36
N TYR A 117 -0.34 5.57 -5.15
CA TYR A 117 -0.50 6.27 -6.42
C TYR A 117 -1.24 5.42 -7.45
N TYR A 118 -1.00 4.11 -7.49
CA TYR A 118 -1.75 3.20 -8.34
C TYR A 118 -3.26 3.21 -8.02
N ARG A 119 -3.62 3.22 -6.73
CA ARG A 119 -5.02 3.37 -6.29
C ARG A 119 -5.63 4.70 -6.73
N LEU A 120 -4.87 5.79 -6.66
CA LEU A 120 -5.31 7.09 -7.15
C LEU A 120 -5.56 7.10 -8.67
N LYS A 121 -4.66 6.47 -9.44
CA LYS A 121 -4.79 6.30 -10.89
C LYS A 121 -6.03 5.48 -11.29
N ARG A 122 -6.39 4.44 -10.52
CA ARG A 122 -7.61 3.65 -10.74
C ARG A 122 -8.88 4.51 -10.73
N GLU A 123 -8.90 5.58 -9.92
CA GLU A 123 -10.00 6.54 -9.85
C GLU A 123 -9.89 7.68 -10.89
N ASN A 124 -9.02 7.53 -11.90
CA ASN A 124 -8.75 8.50 -12.97
C ASN A 124 -8.23 9.86 -12.45
N VAL A 125 -7.45 9.83 -11.37
CA VAL A 125 -6.71 11.00 -10.87
C VAL A 125 -5.24 10.78 -11.17
N ILE A 126 -4.69 11.57 -12.09
CA ILE A 126 -3.30 11.47 -12.54
C ILE A 126 -2.60 12.76 -12.13
N LEU A 127 -1.46 12.63 -11.46
CA LEU A 127 -0.59 13.76 -11.15
C LEU A 127 0.39 13.95 -12.30
N THR A 128 0.76 15.20 -12.58
CA THR A 128 1.87 15.47 -13.49
C THR A 128 3.16 14.92 -12.88
N ASP A 129 4.10 14.53 -13.72
CA ASP A 129 5.29 13.79 -13.28
C ASP A 129 6.13 14.58 -12.24
N GLU A 130 6.29 15.88 -12.49
CA GLU A 130 6.90 16.83 -11.56
C GLU A 130 6.17 16.89 -10.21
N LYS A 131 4.84 17.07 -10.23
CA LYS A 131 4.02 17.13 -9.00
C LYS A 131 4.10 15.82 -8.22
N LEU A 132 4.16 14.68 -8.91
CA LEU A 132 4.32 13.38 -8.28
C LEU A 132 5.69 13.26 -7.60
N GLY A 133 6.76 13.74 -8.27
CA GLY A 133 8.10 13.84 -7.70
C GLY A 133 8.14 14.69 -6.42
N PHE A 134 7.59 15.90 -6.46
CA PHE A 134 7.51 16.76 -5.27
C PHE A 134 6.64 16.18 -4.16
N THR A 135 5.55 15.50 -4.52
CA THR A 135 4.69 14.82 -3.56
C THR A 135 5.46 13.69 -2.86
N LEU A 136 6.27 12.92 -3.60
CA LEU A 136 7.13 11.88 -3.03
C LEU A 136 8.15 12.48 -2.06
N LEU A 137 8.89 13.51 -2.48
CA LEU A 137 9.89 14.17 -1.64
C LEU A 137 9.28 14.67 -0.31
N THR A 138 8.16 15.38 -0.40
CA THR A 138 7.42 15.88 0.77
C THR A 138 6.95 14.73 1.67
N ALA A 139 6.45 13.65 1.07
CA ALA A 139 5.93 12.50 1.80
C ALA A 139 7.04 11.71 2.52
N CYS A 140 8.28 11.74 2.01
CA CYS A 140 9.43 11.10 2.65
C CYS A 140 9.82 11.74 4.00
N ARG A 141 9.39 12.98 4.31
CA ARG A 141 9.72 13.67 5.57
C ARG A 141 11.20 13.55 5.93
N LEU A 142 12.05 13.99 5.01
CA LEU A 142 13.48 14.09 5.27
C LEU A 142 13.77 15.27 6.22
N SER A 143 14.99 15.34 6.74
CA SER A 143 15.43 16.60 7.37
C SER A 143 15.61 17.67 6.29
N GLU A 144 15.55 18.93 6.70
CA GLU A 144 15.71 20.08 5.79
C GLU A 144 17.03 20.01 5.02
N GLU A 145 18.12 19.59 5.68
CA GLU A 145 19.43 19.45 5.05
C GLU A 145 19.44 18.35 3.98
N MET A 146 18.79 17.22 4.25
CA MET A 146 18.69 16.12 3.28
C MET A 146 17.77 16.50 2.10
N GLU A 147 16.70 17.26 2.36
CA GLU A 147 15.81 17.75 1.32
C GLU A 147 16.55 18.72 0.38
N HIS A 148 17.30 19.68 0.93
CA HIS A 148 18.15 20.58 0.13
C HIS A 148 19.24 19.84 -0.63
N MET A 149 19.87 18.83 -0.02
CA MET A 149 20.83 17.97 -0.71
C MET A 149 20.19 17.28 -1.90
N VAL A 150 19.01 16.68 -1.74
CA VAL A 150 18.26 16.05 -2.84
C VAL A 150 17.96 17.07 -3.94
N LEU A 151 17.39 18.22 -3.60
CA LEU A 151 17.04 19.27 -4.56
C LEU A 151 18.26 19.84 -5.31
N SER A 152 19.42 19.94 -4.66
CA SER A 152 20.66 20.43 -5.28
C SER A 152 21.22 19.52 -6.37
N THR A 153 20.79 18.25 -6.42
CA THR A 153 21.25 17.30 -7.44
C THR A 153 20.54 17.45 -8.79
N PHE A 154 19.44 18.21 -8.84
CA PHE A 154 18.72 18.47 -10.08
C PHE A 154 19.24 19.75 -10.73
N THR A 155 19.59 19.66 -12.02
CA THR A 155 20.06 20.80 -12.82
C THR A 155 18.97 21.41 -13.69
N ASP A 156 18.04 20.58 -14.18
CA ASP A 156 17.02 20.97 -15.15
C ASP A 156 15.65 20.46 -14.70
N ASP A 157 15.17 19.35 -15.29
CA ASP A 157 13.82 18.84 -15.10
C ASP A 157 13.70 17.84 -13.95
N ILE A 158 12.66 18.03 -13.14
CA ILE A 158 12.28 17.12 -12.06
C ILE A 158 11.19 16.18 -12.58
N THR A 159 11.57 14.90 -12.69
CA THR A 159 10.67 13.81 -13.03
C THR A 159 10.49 12.91 -11.82
N TYR A 160 9.39 12.17 -11.78
CA TYR A 160 9.19 11.17 -10.72
C TYR A 160 10.30 10.12 -10.73
N ALA A 161 10.73 9.69 -11.92
CA ALA A 161 11.80 8.71 -12.09
C ALA A 161 13.15 9.22 -11.55
N THR A 162 13.53 10.46 -11.88
CA THR A 162 14.79 11.05 -11.38
C THR A 162 14.73 11.25 -9.86
N MET A 163 13.60 11.74 -9.34
CA MET A 163 13.38 11.91 -7.90
C MET A 163 13.49 10.59 -7.14
N LYS A 164 12.79 9.55 -7.60
CA LYS A 164 12.88 8.21 -7.02
C LYS A 164 14.33 7.73 -7.00
N ALA A 165 15.05 7.79 -8.12
CA ALA A 165 16.42 7.32 -8.20
C ALA A 165 17.37 8.02 -7.23
N ILE A 166 17.23 9.33 -7.03
CA ILE A 166 18.06 10.09 -6.09
C ILE A 166 17.73 9.71 -4.64
N LEU A 167 16.44 9.62 -4.30
CA LEU A 167 16.00 9.22 -2.97
C LEU A 167 16.51 7.82 -2.58
N GLN A 168 16.50 6.87 -3.53
CA GLN A 168 17.05 5.53 -3.32
C GLN A 168 18.57 5.54 -3.08
N LYS A 169 19.31 6.43 -3.76
CA LYS A 169 20.75 6.61 -3.52
C LYS A 169 21.02 7.17 -2.13
N VAL A 170 20.26 8.19 -1.72
CA VAL A 170 20.40 8.80 -0.38
C VAL A 170 20.12 7.77 0.72
N ASP A 171 19.11 6.93 0.55
CA ASP A 171 18.78 5.83 1.47
C ASP A 171 19.94 4.84 1.63
N TRP A 172 20.57 4.47 0.51
CA TRP A 172 21.73 3.56 0.50
C TRP A 172 22.94 4.16 1.21
N VAL A 173 23.28 5.44 0.94
CA VAL A 173 24.41 6.12 1.58
C VAL A 173 24.20 6.20 3.09
N ASN A 174 23.00 6.54 3.54
CA ASN A 174 22.66 6.62 4.96
C ASN A 174 22.62 5.25 5.66
N SER A 175 22.29 4.19 4.92
CA SER A 175 22.25 2.81 5.43
C SER A 175 23.60 2.09 5.38
N SER A 176 24.65 2.73 4.85
CA SER A 176 25.97 2.12 4.71
C SER A 176 26.61 1.81 6.08
N PRO A 177 27.21 0.61 6.26
CA PRO A 177 27.87 0.21 7.52
C PRO A 177 28.95 1.17 8.01
N GLN A 178 29.60 1.89 7.09
CA GLN A 178 30.63 2.88 7.43
C GLN A 178 30.01 4.11 8.12
N HIS A 179 28.83 4.54 7.68
CA HIS A 179 28.10 5.65 8.28
C HIS A 179 27.50 5.26 9.64
N LEU A 180 26.98 4.03 9.75
CA LEU A 180 26.53 3.46 11.03
C LEU A 180 27.68 3.31 12.03
N ALA A 181 28.88 2.92 11.58
CA ALA A 181 30.07 2.86 12.43
C ALA A 181 30.48 4.25 12.95
N VAL A 182 30.38 5.29 12.11
CA VAL A 182 30.60 6.68 12.52
C VAL A 182 29.56 7.12 13.54
N ILE A 183 28.26 6.90 13.30
CA ILE A 183 27.18 7.23 14.24
C ILE A 183 27.37 6.51 15.58
N LEU A 184 27.67 5.21 15.57
CA LEU A 184 27.95 4.43 16.77
C LEU A 184 29.21 4.90 17.51
N SER A 185 30.25 5.34 16.77
CA SER A 185 31.45 5.92 17.37
C SER A 185 31.19 7.29 18.03
N LEU A 186 30.29 8.10 17.46
CA LEU A 186 29.87 9.38 18.02
C LEU A 186 29.00 9.20 19.26
N ILE A 187 28.06 8.25 19.25
CA ILE A 187 27.24 7.90 20.41
C ILE A 187 28.13 7.41 21.57
N LYS A 188 29.07 6.49 21.30
CA LYS A 188 30.04 6.02 22.30
C LYS A 188 30.92 7.14 22.87
N ARG A 189 31.33 8.10 22.04
CA ARG A 189 32.08 9.27 22.50
C ARG A 189 31.23 10.14 23.43
N ASN A 190 29.95 10.36 23.10
CA ASN A 190 29.07 11.21 23.89
C ASN A 190 28.75 10.62 25.27
N GLU A 191 28.52 9.31 25.36
CA GLU A 191 28.35 8.59 26.64
C GLU A 191 29.62 8.63 27.50
N SER A 192 30.79 8.63 26.87
CA SER A 192 32.08 8.73 27.56
C SER A 192 32.31 10.13 28.14
N THR A 193 31.90 11.17 27.40
CA THR A 193 31.98 12.56 27.88
C THR A 193 30.99 12.85 29.00
N GLU A 194 29.76 12.34 28.93
CA GLU A 194 28.79 12.50 30.04
C GLU A 194 29.24 11.81 31.32
N LYS A 195 29.86 10.63 31.22
CA LYS A 195 30.46 9.94 32.38
C LYS A 195 31.63 10.70 32.99
N LEU A 196 32.41 11.40 32.17
CA LEU A 196 33.50 12.27 32.64
C LEU A 196 32.95 13.50 33.35
N TYR A 197 31.92 14.17 32.82
CA TYR A 197 31.28 15.30 33.49
C TYR A 197 30.63 14.90 34.82
N ALA A 198 29.92 13.77 34.87
CA ALA A 198 29.31 13.25 36.10
C ALA A 198 30.33 12.83 37.18
N ALA A 199 31.59 12.58 36.81
CA ALA A 199 32.67 12.26 37.74
C ALA A 199 33.38 13.52 38.30
N VAL A 200 33.34 14.64 37.57
CA VAL A 200 33.91 15.92 38.00
C VAL A 200 33.00 16.63 39.02
N ASP A 201 31.67 16.51 38.88
CA ASP A 201 30.68 17.12 39.80
C ASP A 201 30.55 16.41 41.17
N ARG A 202 31.31 15.34 41.42
CA ARG A 202 31.32 14.60 42.71
C ARG A 202 32.56 14.86 43.58
N LYS A 203 33.37 15.87 43.25
CA LYS A 203 34.50 16.33 44.08
C LYS A 203 34.21 17.70 44.67
#